data_AF-T0J5B4-F1
#
_entry.id   AF-T0J5B4-F1
#
_cell.length_a   1.000
_cell.length_b   1.000
_cell.length_c   1.000
_cell.angle_alpha   90.00
_cell.angle_beta   90.00
_cell.angle_gamma   90.00
#
_symmetry.space_group_name_H-M   'P 1'
#
loop_
_entity.id
_entity.type
_entity.pdbx_description
1 polymer ?
#
loop_
_entity_poly.entity_id
_entity_poly.type
_entity_poly.pdbx_seq_one_letter_code
_entity_poly.pdbx_strand_id
1 'polypeptide(L)'
;DFERLNRLEVAAYRAAVIARFGPPPDGCALVFITNRHDFGIYRTLGLKVDAGAYRRDPSVAAYVEAAQDGLASWVEAGFAPPVRYDDGRAPAVDRDRIDDIVMGALLATRPDPLGRFPIPDFEILHRNLAAAYPRCAEAANRSLEETPV
;
A
#
# COMPACT_ATOMS: atom_id res chain seq x y z
N ASP A 1 -7.02 -19.83 5.84
CA ASP A 1 -7.16 -19.08 7.11
C ASP A 1 -7.50 -17.65 6.77
N PHE A 2 -8.76 -17.28 7.02
CA PHE A 2 -9.31 -15.96 6.68
C PHE A 2 -8.59 -14.82 7.43
N GLU A 3 -8.23 -15.04 8.71
CA GLU A 3 -7.59 -14.00 9.52
C GLU A 3 -6.23 -13.60 8.91
N ARG A 4 -5.44 -14.59 8.49
CA ARG A 4 -4.15 -14.37 7.84
C ARG A 4 -4.30 -13.59 6.53
N LEU A 5 -5.26 -13.97 5.68
CA LEU A 5 -5.51 -13.33 4.38
C LEU A 5 -5.96 -11.89 4.57
N ASN A 6 -6.95 -11.65 5.44
CA ASN A 6 -7.41 -10.31 5.75
C ASN A 6 -6.30 -9.41 6.32
N ARG A 7 -5.41 -9.95 7.17
CA ARG A 7 -4.26 -9.18 7.66
C ARG A 7 -3.31 -8.78 6.53
N LEU A 8 -3.07 -9.66 5.56
CA LEU A 8 -2.25 -9.37 4.39
C LEU A 8 -2.93 -8.30 3.51
N GLU A 9 -4.22 -8.44 3.24
CA GLU A 9 -4.99 -7.47 2.44
C GLU A 9 -4.99 -6.07 3.08
N VAL A 10 -5.23 -5.96 4.38
CA VAL A 10 -5.21 -4.67 5.09
C VAL A 10 -3.81 -4.05 5.09
N ALA A 11 -2.76 -4.88 5.21
CA ALA A 11 -1.38 -4.39 5.13
C ALA A 11 -1.01 -3.91 3.72
N ALA A 12 -1.43 -4.65 2.69
CA ALA A 12 -1.25 -4.25 1.30
C ALA A 12 -2.05 -2.99 0.97
N TYR A 13 -3.29 -2.88 1.45
CA TYR A 13 -4.12 -1.70 1.26
C TYR A 13 -3.50 -0.47 1.92
N ARG A 14 -2.91 -0.61 3.12
CA ARG A 14 -2.13 0.46 3.75
C ARG A 14 -0.96 0.91 2.85
N ALA A 15 -0.21 -0.04 2.29
CA ALA A 15 0.89 0.29 1.39
C ALA A 15 0.41 0.98 0.10
N ALA A 16 -0.74 0.56 -0.44
CA ALA A 16 -1.34 1.17 -1.63
C ALA A 16 -1.83 2.61 -1.37
N VAL A 17 -2.49 2.86 -0.23
CA VAL A 17 -2.87 4.21 0.23
C VAL A 17 -1.62 5.09 0.36
N ILE A 18 -0.54 4.56 0.94
CA ILE A 18 0.74 5.28 1.05
C ILE A 18 1.36 5.54 -0.33
N ALA A 19 1.32 4.57 -1.25
CA ALA A 19 1.82 4.77 -2.59
C ALA A 19 1.10 5.94 -3.26
N ARG A 20 -0.23 5.98 -3.18
CA ARG A 20 -1.04 6.98 -3.87
C ARG A 20 -0.99 8.36 -3.23
N PHE A 21 -1.11 8.43 -1.91
CA PHE A 21 -1.30 9.69 -1.18
C PHE A 21 -0.10 10.11 -0.33
N GLY A 22 0.96 9.30 -0.29
CA GLY A 22 2.11 9.50 0.58
C GLY A 22 1.90 8.95 2.00
N PRO A 23 2.95 8.98 2.83
CA PRO A 23 2.82 8.63 4.24
C PRO A 23 1.87 9.62 4.94
N PRO A 24 1.14 9.18 5.98
CA PRO A 24 0.30 10.09 6.78
C PRO A 24 1.14 11.25 7.34
N PRO A 25 0.72 12.52 7.19
CA PRO A 25 1.38 13.65 7.84
C PRO A 25 1.26 13.58 9.37
N ASP A 26 2.11 14.34 10.07
CA ASP A 26 2.06 14.44 11.52
C ASP A 26 0.66 14.89 11.99
N GLY A 27 0.09 14.16 12.95
CA GLY A 27 -1.28 14.39 13.42
C GLY A 27 -2.31 13.44 12.81
N CYS A 28 -1.95 12.59 11.84
CA CYS A 28 -2.74 11.42 11.50
C CYS A 28 -1.90 10.13 11.39
N ALA A 29 -2.55 8.98 11.49
CA ALA A 29 -1.90 7.69 11.41
C ALA A 29 -2.84 6.61 10.88
N LEU A 30 -2.35 5.82 9.93
CA LEU A 30 -3.05 4.61 9.46
C LEU A 30 -2.89 3.50 10.50
N VAL A 31 -4.02 2.95 10.97
CA VAL A 31 -4.07 1.96 12.05
C VAL A 31 -4.90 0.74 11.64
N PHE A 32 -4.59 -0.41 12.23
CA PHE A 32 -5.39 -1.62 12.02
C PHE A 32 -6.44 -1.70 13.12
N ILE A 33 -7.71 -1.61 12.74
CA ILE A 33 -8.83 -1.78 13.65
C ILE A 33 -9.19 -3.26 13.67
N THR A 34 -9.19 -3.89 14.85
CA THR A 34 -9.57 -5.29 15.01
C THR A 34 -11.07 -5.40 15.25
N ASN A 35 -11.78 -6.10 14.37
CA ASN A 35 -13.21 -6.35 14.47
C ASN A 35 -13.44 -7.82 14.83
N ARG A 36 -14.05 -8.06 15.98
CA ARG A 36 -14.42 -9.41 16.44
C ARG A 36 -15.87 -9.68 16.09
N HIS A 37 -16.11 -10.77 15.39
CA HIS A 37 -17.43 -11.25 15.00
C HIS A 37 -17.57 -12.74 15.36
N ASP A 38 -18.80 -13.24 15.31
CA ASP A 38 -19.14 -14.64 15.53
C ASP A 38 -18.47 -15.60 14.53
N PHE A 39 -18.20 -15.14 13.30
CA PHE A 39 -17.46 -15.88 12.28
C PHE A 39 -15.92 -15.69 12.32
N GLY A 40 -15.39 -15.00 13.34
CA GLY A 40 -13.97 -14.83 13.57
C GLY A 40 -13.50 -13.38 13.63
N ILE A 41 -12.23 -13.13 13.31
CA ILE A 41 -11.61 -11.82 13.38
C ILE A 41 -11.33 -11.32 11.97
N TYR A 42 -11.85 -10.13 11.64
CA TYR A 42 -11.35 -9.35 10.52
C TYR A 42 -10.79 -8.02 11.00
N ARG A 43 -9.98 -7.40 10.17
CA ARG A 43 -9.35 -6.11 10.39
C ARG A 43 -9.77 -5.16 9.30
N THR A 44 -9.82 -3.89 9.66
CA THR A 44 -10.09 -2.77 8.77
C THR A 44 -8.94 -1.79 8.87
N LEU A 45 -8.57 -1.15 7.76
CA LEU A 45 -7.67 0.00 7.80
C LEU A 45 -8.46 1.21 8.28
N GLY A 46 -8.04 1.80 9.39
CA GLY A 46 -8.59 3.05 9.90
C GLY A 46 -7.58 4.19 9.80
N LEU A 47 -8.08 5.42 9.81
CA LEU A 47 -7.26 6.62 9.96
C LEU A 47 -7.55 7.25 11.33
N LYS A 48 -6.54 7.30 12.20
CA LYS A 48 -6.60 8.06 13.45
C LYS A 48 -6.19 9.50 13.15
N VAL A 49 -6.97 10.47 13.62
CA VAL A 49 -6.75 11.89 13.36
C VAL A 49 -6.77 12.67 14.67
N ASP A 50 -5.77 13.51 14.90
CA ASP A 50 -5.79 14.51 15.96
C ASP A 50 -6.68 15.69 15.56
N ALA A 51 -7.71 15.97 16.37
CA ALA A 51 -8.67 17.03 16.09
C ALA A 51 -8.08 18.45 16.14
N GLY A 52 -6.93 18.62 16.80
CA GLY A 52 -6.19 19.88 16.78
C GLY A 52 -5.43 20.07 15.47
N ALA A 53 -4.72 19.03 15.01
CA ALA A 53 -3.99 18.99 13.75
C ALA A 53 -4.95 19.15 12.56
N TYR A 54 -6.05 18.40 12.52
CA TYR A 54 -7.05 18.51 11.45
C TYR A 54 -7.57 19.94 11.25
N ARG A 55 -7.74 20.72 12.33
CA ARG A 55 -8.23 22.10 12.24
C ARG A 55 -7.16 23.13 11.86
N ARG A 56 -5.88 22.83 12.07
CA ARG A 56 -4.79 23.82 11.94
C ARG A 56 -3.84 23.53 10.79
N ASP A 57 -3.77 22.28 10.35
CA ASP A 57 -2.89 21.83 9.28
C ASP A 57 -3.71 21.39 8.06
N PRO A 58 -3.71 22.20 6.97
CA PRO A 58 -4.41 21.85 5.74
C PRO A 58 -3.94 20.53 5.11
N SER A 59 -2.70 20.09 5.37
CA SER A 59 -2.19 18.82 4.84
C SER A 59 -2.86 17.61 5.52
N VAL A 60 -3.16 17.72 6.83
CA VAL A 60 -3.89 16.69 7.57
C VAL A 60 -5.33 16.61 7.07
N ALA A 61 -5.99 17.77 6.86
CA ALA A 61 -7.34 17.79 6.32
C ALA A 61 -7.40 17.18 4.91
N ALA A 62 -6.48 17.57 4.01
CA ALA A 62 -6.41 17.00 2.66
C ALA A 62 -6.13 15.49 2.66
N TYR A 63 -5.27 15.01 3.56
CA TYR A 63 -4.99 13.58 3.68
C TYR A 63 -6.21 12.79 4.17
N VAL A 64 -6.98 13.36 5.10
CA VAL A 64 -8.22 12.74 5.60
C VAL A 64 -9.23 12.56 4.48
N GLU A 65 -9.49 13.61 3.69
CA GLU A 65 -10.40 13.52 2.55
C GLU A 65 -9.92 12.48 1.53
N ALA A 66 -8.63 12.52 1.14
CA ALA A 66 -8.06 11.58 0.18
C ALA A 66 -8.13 10.12 0.68
N ALA A 67 -7.79 9.88 1.95
CA ALA A 67 -7.85 8.54 2.54
C ALA A 67 -9.29 8.04 2.74
N GLN A 68 -10.26 8.94 2.93
CA GLN A 68 -11.67 8.61 3.04
C GLN A 68 -12.29 8.24 1.69
N ASP A 69 -11.94 8.97 0.62
CA ASP A 69 -12.29 8.58 -0.76
C ASP A 69 -11.68 7.22 -1.12
N GLY A 70 -10.48 6.97 -0.57
CA GLY A 70 -9.81 5.68 -0.67
C GLY A 70 -9.27 5.41 -2.06
N LEU A 71 -9.25 4.13 -2.44
CA LEU A 71 -8.79 3.70 -3.75
C LEU A 71 -9.95 3.04 -4.51
N ALA A 72 -10.11 3.39 -5.79
CA ALA A 72 -11.10 2.75 -6.67
C ALA A 72 -10.62 1.37 -7.15
N SER A 73 -9.30 1.15 -7.22
CA SER A 73 -8.71 -0.13 -7.61
C SER A 73 -7.29 -0.32 -7.03
N TRP A 74 -6.75 -1.53 -7.11
CA TRP A 74 -5.33 -1.76 -6.77
C TRP A 74 -4.36 -1.16 -7.80
N VAL A 75 -4.78 -1.14 -9.07
CA VAL A 75 -3.93 -0.76 -10.22
C VAL A 75 -3.55 0.72 -10.17
N GLU A 76 -4.44 1.59 -9.71
CA GLU A 76 -4.13 3.03 -9.59
C GLU A 76 -3.05 3.35 -8.54
N ALA A 77 -2.77 2.40 -7.65
CA ALA A 77 -1.67 2.49 -6.69
C ALA A 77 -0.44 1.67 -7.13
N GLY A 78 -0.47 1.03 -8.30
CA GLY A 78 0.61 0.17 -8.81
C GLY A 78 0.64 -1.23 -8.21
N PHE A 79 -0.47 -1.68 -7.60
CA PHE A 79 -0.58 -3.00 -6.97
C PHE A 79 -1.44 -3.95 -7.81
N ALA A 80 -1.12 -5.24 -7.71
CA ALA A 80 -2.09 -6.31 -7.99
C ALA A 80 -2.83 -6.66 -6.69
N PRO A 81 -4.08 -7.18 -6.77
CA PRO A 81 -4.79 -7.69 -5.60
C PRO A 81 -3.93 -8.77 -4.90
N PRO A 82 -3.64 -8.64 -3.60
CA PRO A 82 -2.76 -9.57 -2.89
C PRO A 82 -3.42 -10.93 -2.63
N VAL A 83 -4.75 -10.99 -2.67
CA VAL A 83 -5.56 -12.20 -2.56
C VAL A 83 -6.55 -12.20 -3.72
N ARG A 84 -6.63 -13.34 -4.44
CA ARG A 84 -7.56 -13.54 -5.54
C ARG A 84 -8.66 -14.51 -5.11
N TYR A 85 -9.90 -14.09 -5.28
CA TYR A 85 -11.09 -14.85 -4.91
C TYR A 85 -11.79 -15.30 -6.19
N ASP A 86 -11.62 -16.57 -6.55
CA ASP A 86 -12.30 -17.19 -7.69
C ASP A 86 -13.49 -18.02 -7.19
N ASP A 87 -14.62 -17.96 -7.91
CA ASP A 87 -15.85 -18.65 -7.52
C ASP A 87 -15.63 -20.16 -7.34
N GLY A 88 -16.04 -20.67 -6.17
CA GLY A 88 -15.95 -22.08 -5.81
C GLY A 88 -14.52 -22.60 -5.58
N ARG A 89 -13.51 -21.72 -5.52
CA ARG A 89 -12.11 -22.10 -5.25
C ARG A 89 -11.60 -21.49 -3.96
N ALA A 90 -10.59 -22.13 -3.38
CA ALA A 90 -9.86 -21.56 -2.27
C ALA A 90 -9.14 -20.26 -2.72
N PRO A 91 -9.05 -19.22 -1.87
CA PRO A 91 -8.35 -17.99 -2.22
C PRO A 91 -6.89 -18.26 -2.61
N ALA A 92 -6.45 -17.62 -3.69
CA ALA A 92 -5.07 -17.73 -4.19
C ALA A 92 -4.23 -16.52 -3.75
N VAL A 93 -2.97 -16.78 -3.39
CA VAL A 93 -2.00 -15.77 -2.95
C VAL A 93 -0.68 -16.02 -3.66
N ASP A 94 -0.22 -15.05 -4.45
CA ASP A 94 1.05 -15.16 -5.18
C ASP A 94 2.25 -14.74 -4.31
N ARG A 95 2.03 -13.81 -3.38
CA ARG A 95 3.03 -13.29 -2.42
C ARG A 95 2.37 -13.16 -1.06
N ASP A 96 2.86 -13.88 -0.06
CA ASP A 96 2.24 -13.95 1.27
C ASP A 96 2.89 -13.02 2.30
N ARG A 97 3.92 -12.26 1.90
CA ARG A 97 4.59 -11.24 2.71
C ARG A 97 4.36 -9.85 2.14
N ILE A 98 4.13 -8.88 3.03
CA ILE A 98 3.96 -7.47 2.65
C ILE A 98 5.21 -6.91 1.94
N ASP A 99 6.41 -7.31 2.38
CA ASP A 99 7.66 -6.86 1.79
C ASP A 99 7.76 -7.25 0.31
N ASP A 100 7.35 -8.48 -0.03
CA ASP A 100 7.38 -8.98 -1.41
C ASP A 100 6.34 -8.28 -2.30
N ILE A 101 5.16 -7.97 -1.73
CA ILE A 101 4.11 -7.22 -2.42
C ILE A 101 4.59 -5.78 -2.72
N VAL A 102 5.16 -5.10 -1.72
CA VAL A 102 5.70 -3.74 -1.87
C VAL A 102 6.87 -3.72 -2.84
N MET A 103 7.78 -4.70 -2.77
CA MET A 103 8.87 -4.86 -3.74
C MET A 103 8.33 -5.04 -5.16
N GLY A 104 7.27 -5.85 -5.34
CA GLY A 104 6.59 -5.99 -6.62
C GLY A 104 6.06 -4.67 -7.17
N ALA A 105 5.41 -3.85 -6.33
CA ALA A 105 4.91 -2.53 -6.73
C ALA A 105 6.06 -1.56 -7.07
N LEU A 106 7.16 -1.57 -6.30
CA LEU A 106 8.36 -0.78 -6.59
C LEU A 106 8.98 -1.16 -7.93
N LEU A 107 9.09 -2.46 -8.23
CA LEU A 107 9.59 -2.95 -9.51
C LEU A 107 8.64 -2.60 -10.66
N ALA A 108 7.32 -2.64 -10.46
CA ALA A 108 6.33 -2.31 -11.48
C ALA A 108 6.30 -0.81 -11.81
N THR A 109 6.56 0.04 -10.82
CA THR A 109 6.52 1.51 -10.94
C THR A 109 7.88 2.16 -11.20
N ARG A 110 8.95 1.36 -11.35
CA ARG A 110 10.32 1.87 -11.47
C ARG A 110 10.53 2.73 -12.73
N PRO A 111 11.48 3.68 -12.69
CA PRO A 111 11.94 4.35 -13.90
C PRO A 111 12.75 3.40 -14.79
N ASP A 112 12.94 3.80 -16.04
CA ASP A 112 13.91 3.17 -16.94
C ASP A 112 15.37 3.49 -16.54
N PRO A 113 16.38 2.90 -17.19
CA PRO A 113 17.79 3.17 -16.88
C PRO A 113 18.24 4.64 -17.04
N LEU A 114 17.45 5.47 -17.72
CA LEU A 114 17.69 6.92 -17.86
C LEU A 114 16.95 7.74 -16.79
N GLY A 115 16.27 7.08 -15.85
CA GLY A 115 15.49 7.73 -14.80
C GLY A 115 14.11 8.19 -15.24
N ARG A 116 13.64 7.79 -16.43
CA ARG A 116 12.34 8.22 -16.94
C ARG A 116 11.23 7.24 -16.54
N PHE A 117 10.15 7.77 -15.99
CA PHE A 117 8.96 6.99 -15.70
C PHE A 117 8.09 6.85 -16.96
N PRO A 118 7.67 5.62 -17.33
CA PRO A 118 6.85 5.39 -18.51
C PRO A 118 5.43 5.97 -18.36
N ILE A 119 4.93 6.03 -17.12
CA ILE A 119 3.65 6.64 -16.74
C ILE A 119 3.95 7.73 -15.71
N PRO A 120 3.52 8.99 -15.90
CA PRO A 120 3.83 10.08 -14.95
C PRO A 120 3.45 9.76 -13.50
N ASP A 121 2.28 9.15 -13.28
CA ASP A 121 1.82 8.76 -11.94
C ASP A 121 2.75 7.76 -11.25
N PHE A 122 3.51 6.94 -12.00
CA PHE A 122 4.44 5.99 -11.41
C PHE A 122 5.55 6.67 -10.63
N GLU A 123 5.94 7.88 -11.02
CA GLU A 123 6.94 8.64 -10.26
C GLU A 123 6.45 8.91 -8.83
N ILE A 124 5.17 9.32 -8.68
CA ILE A 124 4.57 9.60 -7.39
C ILE A 124 4.50 8.32 -6.55
N LEU A 125 3.96 7.24 -7.14
CA LEU A 125 3.82 5.95 -6.47
C LEU A 125 5.18 5.41 -6.00
N HIS A 126 6.16 5.40 -6.90
CA HIS A 126 7.49 4.88 -6.64
C HIS A 126 8.21 5.68 -5.56
N ARG A 127 8.15 7.03 -5.64
CA ARG A 127 8.77 7.92 -4.65
C ARG A 127 8.17 7.71 -3.26
N ASN A 128 6.85 7.64 -3.16
CA ASN A 128 6.16 7.47 -1.88
C ASN A 128 6.46 6.09 -1.26
N LEU A 129 6.43 5.03 -2.07
CA LEU A 129 6.78 3.68 -1.61
C LEU A 129 8.24 3.59 -1.17
N ALA A 130 9.17 4.15 -1.94
CA ALA A 130 10.60 4.11 -1.59
C ALA A 130 10.88 4.87 -0.29
N ALA A 131 10.21 6.00 -0.07
CA ALA A 131 10.32 6.76 1.18
C ALA A 131 9.74 6.01 2.40
N ALA A 132 8.59 5.35 2.23
CA ALA A 132 7.91 4.66 3.34
C ALA A 132 8.47 3.24 3.61
N TYR A 133 9.06 2.60 2.62
CA TYR A 133 9.57 1.22 2.68
C TYR A 133 11.01 1.11 2.16
N PRO A 134 11.99 1.78 2.80
CA PRO A 134 13.37 1.88 2.28
C PRO A 134 14.03 0.51 2.11
N ARG A 135 13.78 -0.44 3.03
CA ARG A 135 14.30 -1.82 2.93
C ARG A 135 13.78 -2.56 1.69
N CYS A 136 12.53 -2.32 1.31
CA CYS A 136 11.96 -2.94 0.12
C CYS A 136 12.51 -2.30 -1.15
N ALA A 137 12.78 -0.99 -1.14
CA ALA A 137 13.45 -0.29 -2.24
C ALA A 137 14.89 -0.79 -2.44
N GLU A 138 15.66 -0.96 -1.36
CA GLU A 138 16.99 -1.56 -1.41
C GLU A 138 16.97 -2.99 -1.97
N ALA A 139 16.01 -3.81 -1.54
CA ALA A 139 15.85 -5.17 -2.04
C ALA A 139 15.46 -5.20 -3.54
N ALA A 140 14.54 -4.33 -3.96
CA ALA A 140 14.15 -4.19 -5.36
C ALA A 140 15.36 -3.83 -6.24
N ASN A 141 16.17 -2.85 -5.83
CA ASN A 141 17.37 -2.45 -6.56
C ASN A 141 18.38 -3.60 -6.68
N ARG A 142 18.64 -4.33 -5.59
CA ARG A 142 19.54 -5.49 -5.62
C ARG A 142 19.05 -6.58 -6.59
N SER A 143 17.75 -6.83 -6.64
CA SER A 143 17.19 -7.85 -7.56
C SER A 143 17.43 -7.54 -9.04
N LEU A 144 17.54 -6.25 -9.39
CA LEU A 144 17.85 -5.80 -10.75
C LEU A 144 19.33 -5.98 -11.09
N GLU A 145 20.23 -5.86 -10.11
CA GLU A 145 21.67 -6.11 -10.28
C GLU A 145 21.96 -7.61 -10.49
N GLU A 146 21.19 -8.48 -9.82
CA GLU A 146 21.34 -9.94 -9.90
C GLU A 146 20.73 -10.56 -11.17
N THR A 147 19.85 -9.83 -11.85
CA THR A 147 19.20 -10.27 -13.11
C THR A 147 19.60 -9.34 -14.26
N PRO A 148 20.80 -9.49 -14.85
CA PRO A 148 21.16 -8.71 -16.02
C PRO A 148 20.23 -9.10 -17.19
N VAL A 149 19.56 -8.10 -17.74
CA VAL A 149 18.74 -8.20 -18.96
C VAL A 149 19.62 -8.50 -20.17
#